data_AF-A0A945U458-F1
#
_entry.id   AF-A0A945U458-F1
#
_cell.length_a   1.000
_cell.length_b   1.000
_cell.length_c   1.000
_cell.angle_alpha   90.00
_cell.angle_beta   90.00
_cell.angle_gamma   90.00
#
_symmetry.space_group_name_H-M   'P 1'
#
loop_
_entity.id
_entity.type
_entity.pdbx_description
1 polymer ?
#
loop_
_entity_poly.entity_id
_entity_poly.type
_entity_poly.pdbx_seq_one_letter_code
_entity_poly.pdbx_strand_id
1 'polypeptide(L)'
;MLKTDFIITLAWPEGEILSVGSWYDNILGENRKYKIGHTALLSVNSETKIISYYDFGRYHSPIGFGRIRDFETDPDLRLDIKATIKNNSILNLSEIISNISENKSTHGEGTLYYKVIKNVNLTTGKFFAKQKQDEGIISFGPFSEKSLNCGRFVYQFIRKSRCKKSDYYKVILNDFLLRIPFLKKFSIKYYFK
;
A
#
# COMPACT_ATOMS: atom_id res chain seq x y z
N MET A 1 21.49 -12.12 -4.77
CA MET A 1 21.01 -10.99 -3.94
C MET A 1 20.39 -11.51 -2.66
N LEU A 2 20.93 -11.08 -1.53
CA LEU A 2 20.42 -11.43 -0.19
C LEU A 2 19.06 -10.77 0.03
N LYS A 3 18.16 -11.48 0.70
CA LYS A 3 16.83 -10.97 1.06
C LYS A 3 16.87 -10.48 2.51
N THR A 4 17.24 -9.23 2.72
CA THR A 4 17.42 -8.64 4.06
C THR A 4 16.54 -7.43 4.31
N ASP A 5 15.85 -6.94 3.27
CA ASP A 5 15.02 -5.76 3.35
C ASP A 5 13.64 -6.04 3.95
N PHE A 6 12.89 -4.96 4.19
CA PHE A 6 11.55 -5.00 4.76
C PHE A 6 10.56 -4.26 3.87
N ILE A 7 9.31 -4.73 3.90
CA ILE A 7 8.14 -3.98 3.44
C ILE A 7 7.22 -3.78 4.65
N ILE A 8 6.69 -2.59 4.82
CA ILE A 8 5.62 -2.30 5.78
C ILE A 8 4.37 -2.03 4.97
N THR A 9 3.39 -2.92 4.99
CA THR A 9 2.09 -2.65 4.36
C THR A 9 1.30 -1.70 5.25
N LEU A 10 0.59 -0.76 4.64
CA LEU A 10 -0.23 0.24 5.31
C LEU A 10 -1.67 0.11 4.79
N ALA A 11 -2.66 0.11 5.69
CA ALA A 11 -4.06 0.02 5.33
C ALA A 11 -4.91 0.96 6.17
N TRP A 12 -5.75 1.74 5.50
CA TRP A 12 -6.78 2.61 6.08
C TRP A 12 -8.15 2.11 5.60
N PRO A 13 -8.82 1.21 6.33
CA PRO A 13 -10.04 0.55 5.83
C PRO A 13 -11.25 1.47 5.77
N GLU A 14 -11.22 2.62 6.45
CA GLU A 14 -12.35 3.56 6.52
C GLU A 14 -12.43 4.54 5.34
N GLY A 15 -11.36 4.68 4.56
CA GLY A 15 -11.30 5.67 3.47
C GLY A 15 -12.38 5.50 2.41
N GLU A 16 -12.91 6.63 1.95
CA GLU A 16 -13.97 6.67 0.94
C GLU A 16 -13.42 6.90 -0.48
N ILE A 17 -13.94 6.16 -1.45
CA ILE A 17 -13.69 6.41 -2.87
C ILE A 17 -15.00 6.81 -3.56
N LEU A 18 -14.96 7.83 -4.41
CA LEU A 18 -16.04 8.10 -5.36
C LEU A 18 -16.19 6.97 -6.40
N SER A 19 -17.40 6.70 -6.86
CA SER A 19 -17.66 5.86 -8.04
C SER A 19 -16.95 6.39 -9.30
N VAL A 20 -16.69 5.51 -10.27
CA VAL A 20 -16.09 5.85 -11.58
C VAL A 20 -17.06 5.64 -12.76
N GLY A 21 -18.34 5.38 -12.49
CA GLY A 21 -19.34 5.07 -13.51
C GLY A 21 -19.15 3.73 -14.23
N SER A 22 -18.52 2.74 -13.59
CA SER A 22 -18.32 1.40 -14.15
C SER A 22 -19.56 0.50 -14.00
N TRP A 23 -19.64 -0.62 -14.74
CA TRP A 23 -20.78 -1.56 -14.68
C TRP A 23 -21.10 -2.06 -13.25
N TYR A 24 -20.08 -2.23 -12.42
CA TYR A 24 -20.24 -2.66 -11.03
C TYR A 24 -20.79 -1.55 -10.13
N ASP A 25 -20.73 -0.28 -10.53
CA ASP A 25 -21.33 0.82 -9.79
C ASP A 25 -22.86 0.74 -9.81
N ASN A 26 -23.47 0.15 -10.84
CA ASN A 26 -24.92 -0.07 -10.85
C ASN A 26 -25.34 -1.11 -9.81
N ILE A 27 -24.52 -2.15 -9.61
CA ILE A 27 -24.72 -3.16 -8.56
C ILE A 27 -24.47 -2.53 -7.17
N LEU A 28 -23.45 -1.69 -7.12
CA LEU A 28 -23.05 -0.96 -5.93
C LEU A 28 -23.77 0.39 -5.80
N GLY A 29 -24.84 0.71 -6.54
CA GLY A 29 -25.66 1.93 -6.48
C GLY A 29 -25.07 3.26 -7.00
N GLU A 30 -25.97 4.14 -7.46
CA GLU A 30 -25.68 5.23 -8.42
C GLU A 30 -24.98 6.49 -7.87
N ASN A 31 -25.09 6.79 -6.56
CA ASN A 31 -24.49 7.99 -5.93
C ASN A 31 -23.25 7.67 -5.07
N ARG A 32 -22.70 6.46 -5.14
CA ARG A 32 -21.99 5.89 -3.99
C ARG A 32 -20.52 6.33 -3.89
N LYS A 33 -20.23 6.99 -2.77
CA LYS A 33 -18.93 6.89 -2.10
C LYS A 33 -18.83 5.49 -1.46
N TYR A 34 -17.78 4.74 -1.77
CA TYR A 34 -17.54 3.44 -1.20
C TYR A 34 -16.48 3.51 -0.10
N LYS A 35 -16.82 3.02 1.10
CA LYS A 35 -15.84 2.73 2.15
C LYS A 35 -15.11 1.44 1.83
N ILE A 36 -14.23 1.50 0.84
CA ILE A 36 -13.34 0.39 0.51
C ILE A 36 -11.94 0.63 1.03
N GLY A 37 -11.61 1.81 1.56
CA GLY A 37 -10.32 2.16 2.14
C GLY A 37 -9.17 2.38 1.15
N HIS A 38 -7.99 2.61 1.70
CA HIS A 38 -6.72 2.81 0.98
C HIS A 38 -5.65 1.81 1.45
N THR A 39 -4.74 1.43 0.55
CA THR A 39 -3.56 0.62 0.87
C THR A 39 -2.33 1.24 0.24
N ALA A 40 -1.27 1.35 1.04
CA ALA A 40 0.04 1.79 0.61
C ALA A 40 1.11 0.86 1.16
N LEU A 41 2.37 1.16 0.88
CA LEU A 41 3.48 0.47 1.52
C LEU A 41 4.66 1.40 1.78
N LEU A 42 5.48 1.02 2.75
CA LEU A 42 6.85 1.51 2.91
C LEU A 42 7.82 0.42 2.49
N SER A 43 8.82 0.79 1.70
CA SER A 43 10.02 -0.01 1.50
C SER A 43 11.08 0.44 2.49
N VAL A 44 11.73 -0.48 3.19
CA VAL A 44 12.83 -0.16 4.12
C VAL A 44 14.07 -0.92 3.68
N ASN A 45 15.05 -0.19 3.16
CA ASN A 45 16.31 -0.77 2.73
C ASN A 45 17.19 -1.05 3.97
N SER A 46 17.58 -2.31 4.11
CA SER A 46 18.27 -2.81 5.30
C SER A 46 19.71 -2.30 5.43
N GLU A 47 20.34 -1.89 4.33
CA GLU A 47 21.72 -1.40 4.28
C GLU A 47 21.77 0.11 4.53
N THR A 48 21.12 0.88 3.66
CA THR A 48 21.08 2.36 3.68
C THR A 48 20.19 2.94 4.77
N LYS A 49 19.29 2.10 5.35
CA LYS A 49 18.26 2.49 6.31
C LYS A 49 17.21 3.47 5.78
N ILE A 50 17.20 3.70 4.46
CA ILE A 50 16.26 4.59 3.80
C ILE A 50 14.87 3.95 3.78
N ILE A 51 13.88 4.78 4.08
CA ILE A 51 12.46 4.45 4.02
C ILE A 51 11.87 5.19 2.81
N SER A 52 11.08 4.49 1.99
CA SER A 52 10.41 5.10 0.83
C SER A 52 8.95 4.69 0.82
N TYR A 53 8.05 5.66 0.71
CA TYR A 53 6.61 5.46 0.60
C TYR A 53 6.21 5.21 -0.86
N TYR A 54 5.24 4.32 -1.06
CA TYR A 54 4.61 4.09 -2.36
C TYR A 54 3.11 3.86 -2.19
N ASP A 55 2.31 4.47 -3.08
CA ASP A 55 0.91 4.12 -3.26
C ASP A 55 0.46 4.21 -4.72
N PHE A 56 -0.77 3.75 -4.97
CA PHE A 56 -1.47 3.96 -6.22
C PHE A 56 -2.87 4.48 -5.91
N GLY A 57 -3.27 5.54 -6.59
CA GLY A 57 -4.59 6.13 -6.42
C GLY A 57 -4.91 7.17 -7.48
N ARG A 58 -6.09 7.78 -7.34
CA ARG A 58 -6.67 8.69 -8.34
C ARG A 58 -6.23 10.14 -8.07
N TYR A 59 -4.92 10.35 -8.08
CA TYR A 59 -4.30 11.63 -7.72
C TYR A 59 -4.00 12.45 -8.98
N HIS A 60 -4.65 13.62 -9.13
CA HIS A 60 -4.48 14.48 -10.31
C HIS A 60 -4.66 13.71 -11.64
N SER A 61 -5.59 12.76 -11.67
CA SER A 61 -5.85 11.88 -12.81
C SER A 61 -7.30 12.02 -13.32
N PRO A 62 -7.56 11.75 -14.61
CA PRO A 62 -8.92 11.68 -15.14
C PRO A 62 -9.77 10.62 -14.44
N ILE A 63 -11.09 10.78 -14.52
CA ILE A 63 -12.06 9.81 -13.98
C ILE A 63 -11.79 8.43 -14.59
N GLY A 64 -11.76 7.39 -13.74
CA GLY A 64 -11.47 6.02 -14.16
C GLY A 64 -9.99 5.70 -14.26
N PHE A 65 -9.08 6.62 -13.89
CA PHE A 65 -7.64 6.39 -13.90
C PHE A 65 -6.97 6.77 -12.59
N GLY A 66 -5.76 6.28 -12.38
CA GLY A 66 -4.88 6.63 -11.27
C GLY A 66 -3.41 6.63 -11.68
N ARG A 67 -2.54 6.97 -10.74
CA ARG A 67 -1.08 6.96 -10.92
C ARG A 67 -0.39 6.43 -9.67
N ILE A 68 0.87 6.02 -9.82
CA ILE A 68 1.75 5.69 -8.71
C ILE A 68 2.36 6.95 -8.14
N ARG A 69 2.49 7.02 -6.82
CA ARG A 69 3.22 8.09 -6.13
C ARG A 69 4.35 7.53 -5.30
N ASP A 70 5.43 8.30 -5.24
CA ASP A 70 6.49 8.22 -4.26
C ASP A 70 7.11 9.62 -4.10
N PHE A 71 8.23 9.73 -3.37
CA PHE A 71 8.84 11.03 -3.08
C PHE A 71 9.34 11.78 -4.33
N GLU A 72 9.58 11.10 -5.46
CA GLU A 72 10.10 11.74 -6.68
C GLU A 72 8.99 12.52 -7.39
N THR A 73 7.77 11.99 -7.42
CA THR A 73 6.62 12.67 -8.03
C THR A 73 5.84 13.53 -7.05
N ASP A 74 5.93 13.20 -5.75
CA ASP A 74 5.18 13.85 -4.68
C ASP A 74 6.12 14.06 -3.47
N PRO A 75 6.90 15.16 -3.46
CA PRO A 75 7.91 15.43 -2.43
C PRO A 75 7.40 15.40 -1.00
N ASP A 76 6.12 15.73 -0.78
CA ASP A 76 5.47 15.68 0.55
C ASP A 76 5.33 14.25 1.12
N LEU A 77 5.56 13.22 0.30
CA LEU A 77 5.61 11.81 0.74
C LEU A 77 7.00 11.39 1.24
N ARG A 78 7.97 12.31 1.26
CA ARG A 78 9.30 12.05 1.81
C ARG A 78 9.23 11.84 3.32
N LEU A 79 9.96 10.84 3.80
CA LEU A 79 10.20 10.61 5.23
C LEU A 79 11.61 11.07 5.58
N ASP A 80 11.74 12.06 6.45
CA ASP A 80 13.03 12.53 6.97
C ASP A 80 13.48 11.77 8.24
N ILE A 81 13.18 10.48 8.28
CA ILE A 81 13.59 9.55 9.33
C ILE A 81 14.22 8.31 8.71
N LYS A 82 15.19 7.71 9.41
CA LYS A 82 15.83 6.46 9.00
C LYS A 82 15.38 5.30 9.88
N ALA A 83 15.41 4.10 9.32
CA ALA A 83 15.09 2.89 10.09
C ALA A 83 16.26 2.48 11.00
N THR A 84 15.98 2.31 12.28
CA THR A 84 16.90 1.68 13.23
C THR A 84 16.69 0.17 13.15
N ILE A 85 17.66 -0.59 12.62
CA ILE A 85 17.53 -2.03 12.38
C ILE A 85 18.56 -2.80 13.18
N LYS A 86 18.10 -3.75 14.01
CA LYS A 86 18.94 -4.68 14.78
C LYS A 86 18.34 -6.08 14.72
N ASN A 87 19.18 -7.11 14.55
CA ASN A 87 18.76 -8.52 14.57
C ASN A 87 17.53 -8.79 13.68
N ASN A 88 17.57 -8.33 12.42
CA ASN A 88 16.49 -8.47 11.44
C ASN A 88 15.13 -7.90 11.93
N SER A 89 15.15 -6.81 12.69
CA SER A 89 13.96 -6.13 13.21
C SER A 89 14.13 -4.61 13.19
N ILE A 90 13.05 -3.90 12.87
CA ILE A 90 12.98 -2.43 12.90
C ILE A 90 12.61 -2.02 14.33
N LEU A 91 13.49 -1.28 15.00
CA LEU A 91 13.35 -0.89 16.40
C LEU A 91 12.48 0.35 16.58
N ASN A 92 12.58 1.33 15.67
CA ASN A 92 11.80 2.58 15.71
C ASN A 92 10.52 2.51 14.87
N LEU A 93 9.85 1.36 14.87
CA LEU A 93 8.63 1.18 14.07
C LEU A 93 7.50 2.13 14.49
N SER A 94 7.35 2.39 15.79
CA SER A 94 6.32 3.32 16.30
C SER A 94 6.52 4.73 15.76
N GLU A 95 7.76 5.21 15.73
CA GLU A 95 8.12 6.52 15.17
C GLU A 95 7.79 6.59 13.67
N ILE A 96 8.16 5.55 12.92
CA ILE A 96 7.87 5.45 11.48
C ILE A 96 6.37 5.49 11.20
N ILE A 97 5.58 4.74 11.97
CA ILE A 97 4.13 4.70 11.80
C ILE A 97 3.47 6.03 12.23
N SER A 98 3.96 6.67 13.30
CA SER A 98 3.46 8.00 13.71
C SER A 98 3.65 9.03 12.60
N ASN A 99 4.86 9.08 12.02
CA ASN A 99 5.19 10.00 10.92
C ASN A 99 4.27 9.81 9.70
N ILE A 100 3.94 8.56 9.35
CA ILE A 100 2.96 8.27 8.29
C ILE A 100 1.55 8.68 8.69
N SER A 101 1.12 8.39 9.92
CA SER A 101 -0.24 8.70 10.36
C SER A 101 -0.52 10.20 10.45
N GLU A 102 0.51 11.01 10.70
CA GLU A 102 0.44 12.47 10.79
C GLU A 102 0.59 13.15 9.42
N ASN A 103 1.14 12.44 8.42
CA ASN A 103 1.33 12.97 7.09
C ASN A 103 0.02 12.97 6.27
N LYS A 104 -0.57 14.16 6.12
CA LYS A 104 -1.81 14.38 5.36
C LYS A 104 -1.73 14.00 3.88
N SER A 105 -0.54 14.03 3.27
CA SER A 105 -0.33 13.71 1.85
C SER A 105 -0.48 12.21 1.55
N THR A 106 -0.49 11.36 2.58
CA THR A 106 -0.79 9.92 2.44
C THR A 106 -2.26 9.67 2.10
N HIS A 107 -3.15 10.65 2.32
CA HIS A 107 -4.60 10.54 2.16
C HIS A 107 -5.21 9.33 2.90
N GLY A 108 -4.56 8.91 3.99
CA GLY A 108 -5.12 7.93 4.90
C GLY A 108 -6.24 8.54 5.74
N GLU A 109 -7.44 7.97 5.66
CA GLU A 109 -8.57 8.34 6.52
C GLU A 109 -8.83 7.25 7.56
N GLY A 110 -9.06 7.65 8.81
CA GLY A 110 -9.36 6.71 9.88
C GLY A 110 -8.12 6.03 10.46
N THR A 111 -8.26 4.75 10.83
CA THR A 111 -7.21 4.06 11.61
C THR A 111 -6.19 3.43 10.67
N LEU A 112 -4.91 3.75 10.88
CA LEU A 112 -3.80 3.11 10.17
C LEU A 112 -3.49 1.73 10.79
N TYR A 113 -3.66 0.68 10.00
CA TYR A 113 -3.18 -0.66 10.31
C TYR A 113 -1.93 -0.99 9.49
N TYR A 114 -0.96 -1.70 10.10
CA TYR A 114 0.29 -2.03 9.40
C TYR A 114 0.80 -3.45 9.64
N LYS A 115 1.56 -3.97 8.68
CA LYS A 115 2.27 -5.26 8.80
C LYS A 115 3.67 -5.18 8.24
N VAL A 116 4.65 -5.66 9.02
CA VAL A 116 6.03 -5.81 8.56
C VAL A 116 6.23 -7.18 7.91
N ILE A 117 6.67 -7.17 6.65
CA ILE A 117 7.16 -8.31 5.87
C ILE A 117 8.69 -8.22 5.86
N LYS A 118 9.35 -9.28 6.29
CA LYS A 118 10.82 -9.35 6.40
C LYS A 118 11.40 -10.19 5.28
N ASN A 119 12.71 -10.05 5.05
CA ASN A 119 13.48 -10.86 4.12
C ASN A 119 12.93 -10.78 2.70
N VAL A 120 12.83 -9.56 2.17
CA VAL A 120 12.45 -9.30 0.77
C VAL A 120 13.63 -8.77 -0.04
N ASN A 121 13.48 -8.74 -1.36
CA ASN A 121 14.40 -8.06 -2.27
C ASN A 121 13.70 -6.81 -2.83
N LEU A 122 14.06 -5.63 -2.33
CA LEU A 122 13.42 -4.39 -2.77
C LEU A 122 13.80 -3.98 -4.19
N THR A 123 14.93 -4.44 -4.73
CA THR A 123 15.39 -4.07 -6.08
C THR A 123 14.33 -4.39 -7.13
N THR A 124 13.78 -5.61 -7.08
CA THR A 124 12.77 -6.05 -8.05
C THR A 124 11.39 -5.45 -7.79
N GLY A 125 11.06 -5.11 -6.54
CA GLY A 125 9.84 -4.38 -6.19
C GLY A 125 9.87 -2.93 -6.66
N LYS A 126 10.96 -2.22 -6.38
CA LYS A 126 11.19 -0.83 -6.81
C LYS A 126 11.25 -0.71 -8.33
N PHE A 127 11.92 -1.64 -9.01
CA PHE A 127 11.91 -1.69 -10.47
C PHE A 127 10.49 -1.80 -11.02
N PHE A 128 9.65 -2.67 -10.46
CA PHE A 128 8.23 -2.76 -10.84
C PHE A 128 7.47 -1.45 -10.57
N ALA A 129 7.68 -0.82 -9.42
CA ALA A 129 7.03 0.45 -9.09
C ALA A 129 7.40 1.55 -10.09
N LYS A 130 8.69 1.68 -10.41
CA LYS A 130 9.18 2.67 -11.36
C LYS A 130 8.71 2.42 -12.79
N GLN A 131 8.79 1.17 -13.26
CA GLN A 131 8.21 0.79 -14.55
C GLN A 131 6.73 1.19 -14.67
N LYS A 132 5.95 0.99 -13.60
CA LYS A 132 4.54 1.39 -13.58
C LYS A 132 4.35 2.90 -13.42
N GLN A 133 5.23 3.59 -12.69
CA GLN A 133 5.19 5.05 -12.59
C GLN A 133 5.49 5.70 -13.95
N ASP A 134 6.40 5.12 -14.74
CA ASP A 134 6.76 5.57 -16.09
C ASP A 134 5.63 5.37 -17.13
N GLU A 135 4.69 4.46 -16.89
CA GLU A 135 3.44 4.36 -17.68
C GLU A 135 2.54 5.59 -17.50
N GLY A 136 2.78 6.40 -16.47
CA GLY A 136 2.03 7.61 -16.15
C GLY A 136 0.64 7.29 -15.60
N ILE A 137 -0.39 7.58 -16.40
CA ILE A 137 -1.78 7.41 -16.01
C ILE A 137 -2.24 5.99 -16.37
N ILE A 138 -2.65 5.22 -15.37
CA ILE A 138 -3.06 3.81 -15.51
C ILE A 138 -4.56 3.69 -15.22
N SER A 139 -5.25 2.85 -15.99
CA SER A 139 -6.66 2.54 -15.75
C SER A 139 -6.89 2.04 -14.32
N PHE A 140 -7.90 2.60 -13.66
CA PHE A 140 -8.28 2.29 -12.29
C PHE A 140 -9.45 1.30 -12.29
N GLY A 141 -9.29 0.17 -11.61
CA GLY A 141 -10.40 -0.76 -11.44
C GLY A 141 -9.99 -2.13 -10.90
N PRO A 142 -10.91 -2.84 -10.24
CA PRO A 142 -10.59 -4.13 -9.62
C PRO A 142 -10.58 -5.32 -10.61
N PHE A 143 -11.33 -5.25 -11.71
CA PHE A 143 -11.66 -6.43 -12.54
C PHE A 143 -10.88 -6.58 -13.85
N SER A 144 -10.06 -5.61 -14.26
CA SER A 144 -9.27 -5.69 -15.50
C SER A 144 -7.80 -5.98 -15.22
N GLU A 145 -7.19 -6.85 -16.00
CA GLU A 145 -5.76 -7.20 -15.88
C GLU A 145 -4.84 -6.00 -16.13
N LYS A 146 -5.24 -5.12 -17.06
CA LYS A 146 -4.52 -3.89 -17.39
C LYS A 146 -4.74 -2.77 -16.38
N SER A 147 -5.68 -2.95 -15.44
CA SER A 147 -6.01 -1.96 -14.42
C SER A 147 -5.32 -2.23 -13.10
N LEU A 148 -5.07 -1.15 -12.37
CA LEU A 148 -4.58 -1.17 -11.00
C LEU A 148 -5.61 -0.61 -10.04
N ASN A 149 -5.42 -0.95 -8.78
CA ASN A 149 -5.97 -0.24 -7.62
C ASN A 149 -4.90 -0.27 -6.52
N CYS A 150 -5.12 0.47 -5.43
CA CYS A 150 -4.18 0.60 -4.32
C CYS A 150 -3.68 -0.77 -3.82
N GLY A 151 -4.60 -1.69 -3.51
CA GLY A 151 -4.27 -3.05 -3.07
C GLY A 151 -3.51 -3.86 -4.12
N ARG A 152 -3.99 -3.91 -5.38
CA ARG A 152 -3.33 -4.63 -6.48
C ARG A 152 -1.90 -4.16 -6.72
N PHE A 153 -1.65 -2.85 -6.64
CA PHE A 153 -0.30 -2.31 -6.73
C PHE A 153 0.58 -2.83 -5.60
N VAL A 154 0.13 -2.72 -4.35
CA VAL A 154 0.85 -3.19 -3.16
C VAL A 154 1.14 -4.70 -3.23
N TYR A 155 0.15 -5.51 -3.59
CA TYR A 155 0.33 -6.97 -3.73
C TYR A 155 1.34 -7.32 -4.81
N GLN A 156 1.29 -6.63 -5.96
CA GLN A 156 2.26 -6.86 -7.03
C GLN A 156 3.66 -6.44 -6.62
N PHE A 157 3.83 -5.31 -5.94
CA PHE A 157 5.12 -4.89 -5.40
C PHE A 157 5.71 -5.95 -4.46
N ILE A 158 4.91 -6.44 -3.52
CA ILE A 158 5.31 -7.48 -2.54
C ILE A 158 5.70 -8.77 -3.25
N ARG A 159 4.89 -9.22 -4.21
CA ARG A 159 5.16 -10.42 -5.02
C ARG A 159 6.45 -10.29 -5.81
N LYS A 160 6.65 -9.13 -6.47
CA LYS A 160 7.86 -8.83 -7.24
C LYS A 160 9.09 -8.71 -6.35
N SER A 161 8.91 -8.34 -5.08
CA SER A 161 9.97 -8.32 -4.06
C SER A 161 10.36 -9.71 -3.53
N ARG A 162 9.83 -10.79 -4.11
CA ARG A 162 10.19 -12.19 -3.81
C ARG A 162 10.03 -12.55 -2.32
N CYS A 163 9.00 -12.02 -1.66
CA CYS A 163 8.64 -12.42 -0.29
C CYS A 163 8.26 -13.92 -0.23
N LYS A 164 8.10 -14.46 0.99
CA LYS A 164 7.54 -15.81 1.15
C LYS A 164 6.10 -15.84 0.62
N LYS A 165 5.71 -16.97 -0.01
CA LYS A 165 4.34 -17.16 -0.50
C LYS A 165 3.30 -17.01 0.61
N SER A 166 3.62 -17.53 1.81
CA SER A 166 2.76 -17.40 2.99
C SER A 166 2.51 -15.94 3.37
N ASP A 167 3.54 -15.10 3.35
CA ASP A 167 3.37 -13.68 3.65
C ASP A 167 2.51 -12.99 2.59
N TYR A 168 2.76 -13.27 1.30
CA TYR A 168 1.98 -12.73 0.19
C TYR A 168 0.47 -13.01 0.32
N TYR A 169 0.08 -14.28 0.51
CA TYR A 169 -1.33 -14.62 0.63
C TYR A 169 -1.97 -14.07 1.92
N LYS A 170 -1.22 -14.00 3.01
CA LYS A 170 -1.73 -13.39 4.25
C LYS A 170 -1.97 -11.89 4.08
N VAL A 171 -1.16 -11.15 3.32
CA VAL A 171 -1.41 -9.73 3.03
C VAL A 171 -2.75 -9.57 2.33
N ILE A 172 -2.96 -10.31 1.24
CA ILE A 172 -4.18 -10.21 0.42
C ILE A 172 -5.41 -10.56 1.26
N LEU A 173 -5.36 -11.68 1.99
CA LEU A 173 -6.46 -12.12 2.81
C LEU A 173 -6.80 -11.07 3.88
N ASN A 174 -5.80 -10.51 4.55
CA ASN A 174 -6.07 -9.58 5.65
C ASN A 174 -6.48 -8.20 5.19
N ASP A 175 -5.93 -7.68 4.10
CA ASP A 175 -6.41 -6.43 3.52
C ASP A 175 -7.89 -6.55 3.11
N PHE A 176 -8.29 -7.70 2.55
CA PHE A 176 -9.70 -8.00 2.25
C PHE A 176 -10.55 -8.09 3.53
N LEU A 177 -10.15 -8.89 4.51
CA LEU A 177 -10.90 -9.09 5.76
C LEU A 177 -11.03 -7.79 6.58
N LEU A 178 -10.03 -6.92 6.53
CA LEU A 178 -10.04 -5.63 7.23
C LEU A 178 -11.15 -4.69 6.74
N ARG A 179 -11.57 -4.85 5.49
CA ARG A 179 -12.63 -4.06 4.84
C ARG A 179 -14.04 -4.61 5.07
N ILE A 180 -14.16 -5.77 5.71
CA ILE A 180 -15.45 -6.40 6.03
C ILE A 180 -15.76 -6.13 7.51
N PRO A 181 -16.79 -5.32 7.85
CA PRO A 181 -17.01 -4.85 9.22
C PRO A 181 -17.03 -5.95 10.29
N PHE A 182 -17.70 -7.07 10.02
CA PHE A 182 -17.80 -8.19 10.98
C PHE A 182 -16.55 -9.08 11.04
N LEU A 183 -15.68 -9.05 10.01
CA LEU A 183 -14.41 -9.80 9.99
C LEU A 183 -13.20 -8.94 10.37
N LYS A 184 -13.36 -7.62 10.43
CA LYS A 184 -12.31 -6.65 10.76
C LYS A 184 -11.59 -7.02 12.06
N LYS A 185 -12.34 -7.33 13.13
CA LYS A 185 -11.76 -7.71 14.44
C LYS A 185 -10.88 -8.96 14.34
N PHE A 186 -11.27 -9.93 13.51
CA PHE A 186 -10.48 -11.13 13.27
C PHE A 186 -9.18 -10.79 12.55
N SER A 187 -9.23 -9.99 11.48
CA SER A 187 -8.03 -9.58 10.75
C SER A 187 -7.03 -8.83 11.65
N ILE A 188 -7.53 -7.89 12.46
CA ILE A 188 -6.70 -7.13 13.42
C ILE A 188 -6.00 -8.08 14.39
N LYS A 189 -6.76 -8.97 15.03
CA LYS A 189 -6.24 -9.87 16.07
C LYS A 189 -5.13 -10.80 15.57
N TYR A 190 -5.23 -11.29 14.33
CA TYR A 190 -4.34 -12.35 13.83
C TYR A 190 -3.24 -11.87 12.88
N TYR A 191 -3.34 -10.65 12.35
CA TYR A 191 -2.44 -10.22 11.30
C TYR A 191 -1.74 -8.89 11.54
N PHE A 192 -2.48 -7.88 11.96
CA PHE A 192 -1.92 -6.57 12.25
C PHE A 192 -1.25 -6.59 13.64
N LYS A 193 -0.17 -5.82 13.79
CA LYS A 193 0.51 -5.63 15.08
C LYS A 193 0.02 -4.34 15.72
#